data_AF-A0A6C0E0L9-F1
#
_entry.id   AF-A0A6C0E0L9-F1
#
_cell.length_a   1.000
_cell.length_b   1.000
_cell.length_c   1.000
_cell.angle_alpha   90.00
_cell.angle_beta   90.00
_cell.angle_gamma   90.00
#
_symmetry.space_group_name_H-M   'P 1'
#
loop_
_entity.id
_entity.type
_entity.pdbx_description
1 polymer ?
#
loop_
_entity_poly.entity_id
_entity_poly.type
_entity_poly.pdbx_seq_one_letter_code
_entity_poly.pdbx_strand_id
1 'polypeptide(L)'
;MSKKLKEIDYLFEDPEISSQKYALVTIVGPHMPQKCDVWGMKVRGVSESIDKAKSLTQKLMKIDDSCDIYTVEVGKFFPLTVEPHSVENVEYQNAELNKLMKSYLENKQLANEQWSQRKAEMMQQAIKEGREKELLTNAPEHPIAVIQRIKTQQEKVEQLEEMLQTVREDLYTSKLKFWKYTNDEREKATTELLQQFTGDEENKVHEFLRSLKIDEQSSDYELHKVQDVSVNNTIQKLDKLEEELNELQELKNKIDVEISPNVYNRVTSNIQHIQIEISTLKDKLRDEKAVNDFINLNYKDSALNSLMDS
;
A
#
# COMPACT_ATOMS: atom_id res chain seq x y z
N MET A 1 -14.08 -7.14 37.92
CA MET A 1 -14.68 -7.95 36.83
C MET A 1 -14.56 -7.16 35.54
N SER A 2 -13.68 -7.57 34.63
CA SER A 2 -13.52 -6.90 33.34
C SER A 2 -14.72 -7.26 32.45
N LYS A 3 -15.50 -6.27 32.02
CA LYS A 3 -16.60 -6.46 31.07
C LYS A 3 -15.96 -6.90 29.75
N LYS A 4 -16.13 -8.17 29.36
CA LYS A 4 -15.83 -8.61 27.98
C LYS A 4 -16.64 -7.73 27.03
N LEU A 5 -15.94 -6.94 26.22
CA LEU A 5 -16.54 -6.22 25.10
C LEU A 5 -17.17 -7.27 24.18
N LYS A 6 -18.47 -7.14 23.92
CA LYS A 6 -19.16 -7.99 22.96
C LYS A 6 -18.71 -7.55 21.57
N GLU A 7 -18.17 -8.47 20.79
CA GLU A 7 -17.98 -8.29 19.35
C GLU A 7 -19.36 -8.03 18.71
N ILE A 8 -19.45 -6.96 17.93
CA ILE A 8 -20.68 -6.57 17.24
C ILE A 8 -20.45 -6.87 15.76
N ASP A 9 -21.09 -7.91 15.24
CA ASP A 9 -20.94 -8.34 13.83
C ASP A 9 -21.61 -7.38 12.84
N TYR A 10 -22.58 -6.57 13.28
CA TYR A 10 -23.35 -5.67 12.43
C TYR A 10 -23.63 -4.34 13.11
N LEU A 11 -23.36 -3.25 12.40
CA LEU A 11 -23.70 -1.91 12.83
C LEU A 11 -25.18 -1.65 12.53
N PHE A 12 -25.93 -1.22 13.55
CA PHE A 12 -27.35 -0.92 13.43
C PHE A 12 -27.56 0.43 12.76
N GLU A 13 -28.40 0.49 11.72
CA GLU A 13 -28.76 1.73 11.03
C GLU A 13 -29.98 2.40 11.69
N ASP A 14 -29.93 3.71 11.83
CA ASP A 14 -31.05 4.49 12.36
C ASP A 14 -32.18 4.64 11.33
N PRO A 15 -33.44 4.73 11.77
CA PRO A 15 -34.57 4.97 10.87
C PRO A 15 -34.45 6.33 10.18
N GLU A 16 -34.86 6.39 8.91
CA GLU A 16 -34.81 7.62 8.12
C GLU A 16 -35.65 8.76 8.74
N ILE A 17 -35.04 9.94 8.84
CA ILE A 17 -35.73 11.16 9.28
C ILE A 17 -36.22 11.90 8.04
N SER A 18 -37.55 12.08 7.96
CA SER A 18 -38.17 12.88 6.89
C SER A 18 -37.55 14.28 6.84
N SER A 19 -37.29 14.79 5.63
CA SER A 19 -36.56 16.03 5.32
C SER A 19 -35.02 16.03 5.51
N GLN A 20 -34.44 15.01 6.13
CA GLN A 20 -33.01 14.97 6.49
C GLN A 20 -32.36 13.65 6.07
N LYS A 21 -32.64 13.21 4.84
CA LYS A 21 -32.13 11.92 4.33
C LYS A 21 -30.63 11.94 4.06
N TYR A 22 -30.09 13.09 3.67
CA TYR A 22 -28.69 13.24 3.30
C TYR A 22 -28.02 14.36 4.09
N ALA A 23 -26.78 14.14 4.51
CA ALA A 23 -25.92 15.16 5.08
C ALA A 23 -24.73 15.43 4.16
N LEU A 24 -24.34 16.70 4.11
CA LEU A 24 -23.11 17.12 3.44
C LEU A 24 -22.04 17.28 4.51
N VAL A 25 -20.97 16.52 4.39
CA VAL A 25 -19.88 16.49 5.36
C VAL A 25 -18.54 16.75 4.69
N THR A 26 -17.65 17.40 5.41
CA THR A 26 -16.24 17.57 5.03
C THR A 26 -15.40 16.92 6.11
N ILE A 27 -14.42 16.13 5.67
CA ILE A 27 -13.50 15.40 6.54
C ILE A 27 -12.10 15.95 6.31
N VAL A 28 -11.36 16.16 7.40
CA VAL A 28 -9.95 16.55 7.38
C VAL A 28 -9.16 15.56 8.23
N GLY A 29 -7.90 15.33 7.87
CA GLY A 29 -7.03 14.42 8.59
C GLY A 29 -5.62 14.38 8.02
N PRO A 30 -4.74 13.51 8.57
CA PRO A 30 -3.31 13.49 8.25
C PRO A 30 -3.01 13.14 6.78
N HIS A 31 -3.88 12.34 6.16
CA HIS A 31 -3.75 11.87 4.77
C HIS A 31 -4.63 12.67 3.79
N MET A 32 -5.24 13.77 4.24
CA MET A 32 -6.09 14.63 3.42
C MET A 32 -5.31 15.88 2.95
N PRO A 33 -5.76 16.56 1.87
CA PRO A 33 -5.06 17.73 1.30
C PRO A 33 -4.73 18.84 2.31
N GLN A 34 -5.52 18.96 3.38
CA GLN A 34 -5.44 20.01 4.39
C GLN A 34 -4.37 19.76 5.48
N LYS A 35 -3.63 18.64 5.43
CA LYS A 35 -2.49 18.30 6.32
C LYS A 35 -2.73 18.64 7.80
N CYS A 36 -3.72 17.99 8.41
CA CYS A 36 -4.06 18.17 9.83
C CYS A 36 -3.65 16.94 10.65
N ASP A 37 -2.98 17.12 11.78
CA ASP A 37 -2.54 16.01 12.66
C ASP A 37 -3.71 15.28 13.35
N VAL A 38 -4.88 15.92 13.40
CA VAL A 38 -6.08 15.41 14.07
C VAL A 38 -7.20 15.24 13.05
N TRP A 39 -7.92 14.12 13.16
CA TRP A 39 -9.14 13.90 12.38
C TRP A 39 -10.23 14.87 12.78
N GLY A 40 -10.80 15.57 11.79
CA GLY A 40 -11.90 16.49 11.97
C GLY A 40 -13.02 16.19 10.99
N MET A 41 -14.26 16.32 11.44
CA MET A 41 -15.44 16.23 10.60
C MET A 41 -16.32 17.47 10.81
N LYS A 42 -16.75 18.08 9.71
CA LYS A 42 -17.65 19.22 9.70
C LYS A 42 -18.91 18.88 8.91
N VAL A 43 -20.07 18.96 9.57
CA VAL A 43 -21.37 18.90 8.89
C VAL A 43 -21.67 20.28 8.30
N ARG A 44 -21.80 20.35 6.97
CA ARG A 44 -22.02 21.60 6.22
C ARG A 44 -23.48 21.85 5.87
N GLY A 45 -24.31 20.81 5.87
CA GLY A 45 -25.74 20.93 5.66
C GLY A 45 -26.46 19.58 5.65
N VAL A 46 -27.79 19.64 5.60
CA VAL A 46 -28.66 18.47 5.46
C VAL A 46 -29.69 18.73 4.36
N SER A 47 -30.16 17.66 3.72
CA SER A 47 -31.16 17.75 2.66
C SER A 47 -32.04 16.50 2.60
N GLU A 48 -33.22 16.67 2.02
CA GLU A 48 -34.21 15.59 1.89
C GLU A 48 -34.04 14.72 0.65
N SER A 49 -33.32 15.22 -0.37
CA SER A 49 -33.16 14.59 -1.68
C SER A 49 -31.75 14.83 -2.20
N ILE A 50 -31.23 13.86 -2.94
CA ILE A 50 -29.91 13.90 -3.54
C ILE A 50 -29.73 15.09 -4.51
N ASP A 51 -30.78 15.50 -5.24
CA ASP A 51 -30.72 16.63 -6.16
C ASP A 51 -30.56 17.97 -5.43
N LYS A 52 -31.21 18.08 -4.27
CA LYS A 52 -31.06 19.23 -3.36
C LYS A 52 -29.68 19.21 -2.71
N ALA A 53 -29.16 18.04 -2.34
CA ALA A 53 -27.79 17.88 -1.84
C ALA A 53 -26.78 18.40 -2.87
N LYS A 54 -26.86 17.94 -4.13
CA LYS A 54 -25.98 18.40 -5.22
C LYS A 54 -26.01 19.91 -5.42
N SER A 55 -27.22 20.48 -5.42
CA SER A 55 -27.39 21.94 -5.54
C SER A 55 -26.78 22.70 -4.35
N LEU A 56 -26.86 22.15 -3.14
CA LEU A 56 -26.21 22.71 -1.95
C LEU A 56 -24.69 22.58 -2.01
N THR A 57 -24.18 21.43 -2.45
CA THR A 57 -22.74 21.19 -2.68
C THR A 57 -22.17 22.25 -3.62
N GLN A 58 -22.81 22.48 -4.77
CA GLN A 58 -22.36 23.49 -5.73
C GLN A 58 -22.36 24.91 -5.15
N LYS A 59 -23.31 25.24 -4.26
CA LYS A 59 -23.32 26.53 -3.56
C LYS A 59 -22.19 26.63 -2.53
N LEU A 60 -21.92 25.56 -1.80
CA LEU A 60 -20.88 25.50 -0.78
C LEU A 60 -19.48 25.53 -1.39
N MET A 61 -19.25 24.84 -2.49
CA MET A 61 -17.97 24.88 -3.24
C MET A 61 -17.63 26.31 -3.72
N LYS A 62 -18.64 27.12 -4.08
CA LYS A 62 -18.41 28.53 -4.44
C LYS A 62 -17.96 29.40 -3.27
N ILE A 63 -18.29 29.00 -2.04
CA ILE A 63 -17.92 29.72 -0.82
C ILE A 63 -16.56 29.24 -0.33
N ASP A 64 -16.29 27.95 -0.41
CA ASP A 64 -15.08 27.29 0.08
C ASP A 64 -14.74 26.08 -0.81
N ASP A 65 -13.72 26.24 -1.65
CA ASP A 65 -13.18 25.21 -2.56
C ASP A 65 -11.94 24.52 -1.98
N SER A 66 -11.62 24.74 -0.70
CA SER A 66 -10.40 24.21 -0.08
C SER A 66 -10.54 22.76 0.41
N CYS A 67 -11.77 22.25 0.49
CA CYS A 67 -12.06 20.91 0.99
C CYS A 67 -13.11 20.18 0.17
N ASP A 68 -12.91 18.87 0.05
CA ASP A 68 -13.88 17.95 -0.51
C ASP A 68 -15.17 17.92 0.33
N ILE A 69 -16.30 17.83 -0.37
CA ILE A 69 -17.63 17.74 0.22
C ILE A 69 -18.23 16.39 -0.16
N TYR A 70 -18.47 15.57 0.85
CA TYR A 70 -19.07 14.25 0.70
C TYR A 70 -20.57 14.33 1.02
N THR A 71 -21.39 13.66 0.20
CA THR A 71 -22.81 13.48 0.49
C THR A 71 -22.99 12.10 1.10
N VAL A 72 -23.49 12.03 2.33
CA VAL A 72 -23.69 10.80 3.10
C VAL A 72 -25.15 10.64 3.50
N GLU A 73 -25.60 9.40 3.69
CA GLU A 73 -26.95 9.11 4.19
C GLU A 73 -27.01 9.24 5.70
N VAL A 74 -28.05 9.90 6.20
CA VAL A 74 -28.24 10.10 7.64
C VAL A 74 -28.73 8.79 8.27
N GLY A 75 -28.11 8.41 9.39
CA GLY A 75 -28.42 7.17 10.11
C GLY A 75 -27.64 5.95 9.63
N LYS A 76 -26.74 6.10 8.66
CA LYS A 76 -25.88 5.03 8.16
C LYS A 76 -24.41 5.28 8.46
N PHE A 77 -23.67 4.21 8.68
CA PHE A 77 -22.23 4.27 8.84
C PHE A 77 -21.55 4.42 7.49
N PHE A 78 -20.56 5.31 7.42
CA PHE A 78 -19.71 5.48 6.25
C PHE A 78 -18.23 5.38 6.65
N PRO A 79 -17.36 4.81 5.80
CA PRO A 79 -15.95 4.68 6.10
C PRO A 79 -15.26 6.05 6.12
N LEU A 80 -14.35 6.28 7.07
CA LEU A 80 -13.58 7.54 7.20
C LEU A 80 -12.41 7.63 6.20
N THR A 81 -11.88 6.49 5.76
CA THR A 81 -10.83 6.41 4.73
C THR A 81 -11.48 6.34 3.36
N VAL A 82 -11.94 7.48 2.86
CA VAL A 82 -12.55 7.58 1.54
C VAL A 82 -11.48 7.94 0.53
N GLU A 83 -10.92 6.95 -0.16
CA GLU A 83 -10.15 7.25 -1.37
C GLU A 83 -11.13 7.78 -2.43
N PRO A 84 -10.86 8.92 -3.10
CA PRO A 84 -11.78 9.46 -4.11
C PRO A 84 -12.17 8.46 -5.20
N HIS A 85 -11.30 7.48 -5.48
CA HIS A 85 -11.49 6.44 -6.49
C HIS A 85 -12.42 5.30 -6.05
N SER A 86 -12.73 5.16 -4.76
CA SER A 86 -13.59 4.08 -4.24
C SER A 86 -15.07 4.46 -4.12
N VAL A 87 -15.42 5.72 -4.42
CA VAL A 87 -16.79 6.25 -4.37
C VAL A 87 -17.46 6.12 -5.73
N GLU A 88 -18.64 5.49 -5.80
CA GLU A 88 -19.34 5.24 -7.08
C GLU A 88 -19.78 6.50 -7.83
N ASN A 89 -20.07 7.60 -7.14
CA ASN A 89 -20.68 8.80 -7.72
C ASN A 89 -19.85 10.07 -7.44
N VAL A 90 -18.68 10.17 -8.06
CA VAL A 90 -17.84 11.38 -7.99
C VAL A 90 -18.23 12.35 -9.11
N GLU A 91 -18.67 13.56 -8.74
CA GLU A 91 -18.88 14.67 -9.66
C GLU A 91 -17.75 15.70 -9.49
N TYR A 92 -16.89 15.81 -10.51
CA TYR A 92 -15.78 16.77 -10.57
C TYR A 92 -16.29 18.17 -10.95
N GLN A 93 -15.54 19.20 -10.58
CA GLN A 93 -15.85 20.59 -10.92
C GLN A 93 -15.82 20.86 -12.44
N ASN A 94 -15.03 20.09 -13.19
CA ASN A 94 -14.90 20.23 -14.64
C ASN A 94 -15.91 19.34 -15.40
N ALA A 95 -16.77 19.98 -16.19
CA ALA A 95 -17.82 19.31 -16.98
C ALA A 95 -17.26 18.38 -18.08
N GLU A 96 -16.11 18.68 -18.67
CA GLU A 96 -15.46 17.82 -19.67
C GLU A 96 -14.84 16.59 -19.01
N LEU A 97 -14.21 16.76 -17.85
CA LEU A 97 -13.66 15.65 -17.06
C LEU A 97 -14.77 14.70 -16.58
N ASN A 98 -15.92 15.24 -16.15
CA ASN A 98 -17.10 14.43 -15.82
C ASN A 98 -17.60 13.62 -17.01
N LYS A 99 -17.66 14.22 -18.20
CA LYS A 99 -18.07 13.53 -19.42
C LYS A 99 -17.09 12.40 -19.78
N LEU A 100 -15.79 12.66 -19.64
CA LEU A 100 -14.74 11.67 -19.87
C LEU A 100 -14.84 10.50 -18.89
N MET A 101 -15.01 10.78 -17.59
CA MET A 101 -15.10 9.74 -16.55
C MET A 101 -16.38 8.92 -16.67
N LYS A 102 -17.53 9.56 -16.97
CA LYS A 102 -18.79 8.84 -17.25
C LYS A 102 -18.66 7.94 -18.47
N SER A 103 -18.09 8.46 -19.57
CA SER A 103 -17.86 7.64 -20.77
C SER A 103 -16.91 6.46 -20.49
N TYR A 104 -15.88 6.66 -19.68
CA TYR A 104 -14.98 5.59 -19.26
C TYR A 104 -15.70 4.49 -18.44
N LEU A 105 -16.51 4.90 -17.46
CA LEU A 105 -17.30 3.96 -16.63
C LEU A 105 -18.37 3.23 -17.44
N GLU A 106 -19.07 3.93 -18.34
CA GLU A 106 -20.03 3.35 -19.28
C GLU A 106 -19.36 2.34 -20.22
N ASN A 107 -18.19 2.67 -20.76
CA ASN A 107 -17.43 1.75 -21.61
C ASN A 107 -16.97 0.50 -20.83
N LYS A 108 -16.56 0.67 -19.57
CA LYS A 108 -16.19 -0.44 -18.68
C LYS A 108 -17.39 -1.34 -18.38
N GLN A 109 -18.57 -0.75 -18.10
CA GLN A 109 -19.80 -1.50 -17.87
C GLN A 109 -20.25 -2.23 -19.13
N LEU A 110 -20.27 -1.56 -20.29
CA LEU A 110 -20.61 -2.15 -21.58
C LEU A 110 -19.68 -3.32 -21.92
N ALA A 111 -18.38 -3.18 -21.67
CA ALA A 111 -17.42 -4.27 -21.87
C ALA A 111 -17.71 -5.48 -20.96
N ASN A 112 -18.13 -5.23 -19.72
CA ASN A 112 -18.50 -6.28 -18.76
C ASN A 112 -19.83 -6.95 -19.11
N GLU A 113 -20.81 -6.18 -19.62
CA GLU A 113 -22.09 -6.70 -20.12
C GLU A 113 -21.90 -7.54 -21.38
N GLN A 114 -21.12 -7.06 -22.35
CA GLN A 114 -20.77 -7.81 -23.56
C GLN A 114 -19.96 -9.07 -23.23
N TRP A 115 -19.16 -9.06 -22.15
CA TRP A 115 -18.49 -10.26 -21.65
C TRP A 115 -19.47 -11.23 -21.00
N SER A 116 -20.40 -10.73 -20.18
CA SER A 116 -21.43 -11.54 -19.54
C SER A 116 -22.38 -12.18 -20.56
N GLN A 117 -22.76 -11.44 -21.62
CA GLN A 117 -23.53 -11.94 -22.74
C GLN A 117 -22.77 -13.03 -23.50
N ARG A 118 -21.50 -12.81 -23.85
CA ARG A 118 -20.66 -13.85 -24.50
C ARG A 118 -20.52 -15.11 -23.63
N LYS A 119 -20.36 -14.94 -22.31
CA LYS A 119 -20.29 -16.05 -21.35
C LYS A 119 -21.62 -16.82 -21.27
N ALA A 120 -22.75 -16.12 -21.28
CA ALA A 120 -24.08 -16.73 -21.29
C ALA A 120 -24.37 -17.46 -22.60
N GLU A 121 -23.98 -16.89 -23.75
CA GLU A 121 -24.10 -17.51 -25.07
C GLU A 121 -23.24 -18.77 -25.18
N MET A 122 -21.97 -18.70 -24.74
CA MET A 122 -21.09 -19.86 -24.65
C MET A 122 -21.65 -20.95 -23.74
N MET A 123 -22.27 -20.58 -22.62
CA MET A 123 -22.91 -21.52 -21.70
C MET A 123 -24.13 -22.18 -22.34
N GLN A 124 -24.99 -21.41 -23.02
CA GLN A 124 -26.14 -21.95 -23.74
C GLN A 124 -25.72 -22.87 -24.90
N GLN A 125 -24.62 -22.55 -25.58
CA GLN A 125 -24.09 -23.35 -26.66
C GLN A 125 -23.42 -24.64 -26.15
N ALA A 126 -22.69 -24.59 -25.05
CA ALA A 126 -22.13 -25.77 -24.37
C ALA A 126 -23.23 -26.72 -23.84
N ILE A 127 -24.33 -26.15 -23.33
CA ILE A 127 -25.52 -26.92 -22.91
C ILE A 127 -26.22 -27.57 -24.12
N LYS A 128 -26.35 -26.84 -25.25
CA LYS A 128 -26.92 -27.39 -26.51
C LYS A 128 -26.07 -28.50 -27.12
N GLU A 129 -24.75 -28.43 -26.98
CA GLU A 129 -23.80 -29.39 -27.55
C GLU A 129 -23.48 -30.56 -26.61
N GLY A 130 -24.11 -30.62 -25.43
CA GLY A 130 -23.99 -31.76 -24.50
C GLY A 130 -22.57 -32.02 -23.98
N ARG A 131 -21.69 -31.01 -23.99
CA ARG A 131 -20.31 -31.15 -23.52
C ARG A 131 -20.17 -30.65 -22.09
N GLU A 132 -19.68 -31.55 -21.26
CA GLU A 132 -19.57 -31.45 -19.80
C GLU A 132 -18.63 -30.32 -19.35
N LYS A 133 -18.72 -29.98 -18.06
CA LYS A 133 -18.17 -28.81 -17.35
C LYS A 133 -16.67 -28.48 -17.55
N GLU A 134 -15.88 -29.30 -18.25
CA GLU A 134 -14.43 -29.13 -18.45
C GLU A 134 -14.04 -27.97 -19.39
N LEU A 135 -14.90 -27.57 -20.32
CA LEU A 135 -14.64 -26.42 -21.20
C LEU A 135 -14.86 -25.07 -20.49
N LEU A 136 -15.61 -25.05 -19.39
CA LEU A 136 -15.92 -23.83 -18.63
C LEU A 136 -14.76 -23.37 -17.74
N THR A 137 -13.91 -24.30 -17.26
CA THR A 137 -12.71 -24.01 -16.48
C THR A 137 -11.48 -23.67 -17.34
N ASN A 138 -11.49 -24.06 -18.63
CA ASN A 138 -10.37 -23.87 -19.56
C ASN A 138 -10.66 -22.87 -20.69
N ALA A 139 -11.71 -22.04 -20.56
CA ALA A 139 -11.94 -20.97 -21.51
C ALA A 139 -10.75 -19.99 -21.48
N PRO A 140 -10.16 -19.62 -22.62
CA PRO A 140 -9.01 -18.73 -22.65
C PRO A 140 -9.38 -17.38 -22.03
N GLU A 141 -8.75 -17.07 -20.89
CA GLU A 141 -8.89 -15.77 -20.22
C GLU A 141 -8.48 -14.66 -21.21
N HIS A 142 -9.21 -13.54 -21.20
CA HIS A 142 -8.86 -12.42 -22.05
C HIS A 142 -7.47 -11.87 -21.67
N PRO A 143 -6.57 -11.58 -22.62
CA PRO A 143 -5.21 -11.15 -22.31
C PRO A 143 -5.12 -9.98 -21.32
N ILE A 144 -6.06 -9.04 -21.39
CA ILE A 144 -6.13 -7.90 -20.44
C ILE A 144 -6.42 -8.37 -19.01
N ALA A 145 -7.33 -9.33 -18.81
CA ALA A 145 -7.64 -9.85 -17.48
C ALA A 145 -6.44 -10.62 -16.90
N VAL A 146 -5.71 -11.34 -17.76
CA VAL A 146 -4.46 -12.02 -17.39
C VAL A 146 -3.39 -10.99 -16.98
N ILE A 147 -3.20 -9.92 -17.76
CA ILE A 147 -2.25 -8.84 -17.44
C ILE A 147 -2.62 -8.15 -16.13
N GLN A 148 -3.89 -7.85 -15.90
CA GLN A 148 -4.36 -7.25 -14.64
C GLN A 148 -4.09 -8.18 -13.45
N ARG A 149 -4.36 -9.48 -13.59
CA ARG A 149 -4.05 -10.47 -12.55
C ARG A 149 -2.56 -10.54 -12.27
N ILE A 150 -1.72 -10.58 -13.32
CA ILE A 150 -0.27 -10.57 -13.19
C ILE A 150 0.18 -9.32 -12.42
N LYS A 151 -0.31 -8.14 -12.79
CA LYS A 151 0.01 -6.88 -12.12
C LYS A 151 -0.35 -6.93 -10.63
N THR A 152 -1.59 -7.30 -10.30
CA THR A 152 -2.03 -7.41 -8.90
C THR A 152 -1.26 -8.47 -8.12
N GLN A 153 -0.84 -9.56 -8.76
CA GLN A 153 0.01 -10.57 -8.13
C GLN A 153 1.42 -10.04 -7.89
N GLN A 154 2.01 -9.30 -8.82
CA GLN A 154 3.31 -8.64 -8.65
C GLN A 154 3.29 -7.65 -7.48
N GLU A 155 2.27 -6.80 -7.40
CA GLU A 155 2.08 -5.87 -6.27
C GLU A 155 2.00 -6.61 -4.92
N LYS A 156 1.29 -7.75 -4.87
CA LYS A 156 1.22 -8.59 -3.67
C LYS A 156 2.55 -9.23 -3.30
N VAL A 157 3.33 -9.65 -4.29
CA VAL A 157 4.67 -10.22 -4.06
C VAL A 157 5.57 -9.15 -3.46
N GLU A 158 5.58 -7.93 -4.01
CA GLU A 158 6.36 -6.80 -3.49
C GLU A 158 5.98 -6.48 -2.03
N GLN A 159 4.69 -6.40 -1.71
CA GLN A 159 4.22 -6.18 -0.34
C GLN A 159 4.65 -7.30 0.62
N LEU A 160 4.56 -8.56 0.20
CA LEU A 160 4.97 -9.70 1.03
C LEU A 160 6.49 -9.73 1.26
N GLU A 161 7.28 -9.32 0.27
CA GLU A 161 8.74 -9.22 0.40
C GLU A 161 9.14 -8.15 1.43
N GLU A 162 8.49 -6.98 1.42
CA GLU A 162 8.68 -5.94 2.44
C GLU A 162 8.32 -6.43 3.85
N MET A 163 7.17 -7.10 3.99
CA MET A 163 6.75 -7.68 5.27
C MET A 163 7.74 -8.75 5.75
N LEU A 164 8.20 -9.62 4.85
CA LEU A 164 9.18 -10.66 5.17
C LEU A 164 10.50 -10.06 5.64
N GLN A 165 10.93 -8.95 5.03
CA GLN A 165 12.14 -8.24 5.42
C GLN A 165 12.01 -7.65 6.83
N THR A 166 10.89 -6.99 7.13
CA THR A 166 10.62 -6.45 8.48
C THR A 166 10.67 -7.54 9.55
N VAL A 167 10.03 -8.68 9.29
CA VAL A 167 10.04 -9.83 10.21
C VAL A 167 11.45 -10.40 10.39
N ARG A 168 12.29 -10.42 9.34
CA ARG A 168 13.69 -10.85 9.44
C ARG A 168 14.52 -9.92 10.32
N GLU A 169 14.33 -8.61 10.19
CA GLU A 169 15.03 -7.60 11.00
C GLU A 169 14.64 -7.68 12.49
N ASP A 170 13.35 -7.86 12.77
CA ASP A 170 12.83 -8.07 14.12
C ASP A 170 13.35 -9.36 14.74
N LEU A 171 13.38 -10.45 13.96
CA LEU A 171 13.94 -11.74 14.37
C LEU A 171 15.43 -11.59 14.69
N TYR A 172 16.20 -10.92 13.84
CA TYR A 172 17.62 -10.67 14.04
C TYR A 172 17.87 -9.85 15.32
N THR A 173 17.13 -8.74 15.49
CA THR A 173 17.23 -7.89 16.68
C THR A 173 16.91 -8.66 17.96
N SER A 174 15.90 -9.53 17.91
CA SER A 174 15.51 -10.37 19.03
C SER A 174 16.55 -11.44 19.35
N LYS A 175 17.13 -12.10 18.34
CA LYS A 175 18.28 -13.02 18.51
C LYS A 175 19.45 -12.28 19.17
N LEU A 176 19.83 -11.11 18.66
CA LEU A 176 20.95 -10.33 19.19
C LEU A 176 20.72 -9.94 20.66
N LYS A 177 19.51 -9.49 21.01
CA LYS A 177 19.12 -9.21 22.40
C LYS A 177 19.26 -10.46 23.29
N PHE A 178 18.84 -11.63 22.79
CA PHE A 178 18.98 -12.88 23.54
C PHE A 178 20.44 -13.22 23.84
N TRP A 179 21.35 -13.06 22.87
CA TRP A 179 22.79 -13.34 23.06
C TRP A 179 23.52 -12.30 23.92
N LYS A 180 22.93 -11.13 24.17
CA LYS A 180 23.48 -10.12 25.10
C LYS A 180 23.27 -10.47 26.58
N TYR A 181 22.34 -11.36 26.91
CA TYR A 181 22.14 -11.82 28.28
C TYR A 181 23.27 -12.72 28.76
N THR A 182 23.49 -12.75 30.07
CA THR A 182 24.49 -13.64 30.68
C THR A 182 24.11 -15.11 30.50
N ASN A 183 25.09 -16.01 30.57
CA ASN A 183 24.83 -17.45 30.43
C ASN A 183 23.81 -17.95 31.46
N ASP A 184 23.93 -17.53 32.72
CA ASP A 184 23.00 -17.88 33.80
C ASP A 184 21.55 -17.43 33.54
N GLU A 185 21.36 -16.21 33.02
CA GLU A 185 20.03 -15.68 32.69
C GLU A 185 19.38 -16.48 31.57
N ARG A 186 20.16 -16.86 30.56
CA ARG A 186 19.68 -17.65 29.42
C ARG A 186 19.34 -19.07 29.83
N GLU A 187 20.16 -19.68 30.68
CA GLU A 187 19.94 -21.04 31.16
C GLU A 187 18.71 -21.12 32.07
N LYS A 188 18.50 -20.11 32.94
CA LYS A 188 17.27 -19.98 33.73
C LYS A 188 16.03 -19.81 32.84
N ALA A 189 16.07 -18.88 31.89
CA ALA A 189 14.95 -18.65 30.98
C ALA A 189 14.61 -19.88 30.13
N THR A 190 15.64 -20.60 29.65
CA THR A 190 15.48 -21.85 28.90
C THR A 190 14.82 -22.93 29.76
N THR A 191 15.25 -23.05 31.01
CA THR A 191 14.69 -24.02 31.96
C THR A 191 13.23 -23.69 32.32
N GLU A 192 12.93 -22.41 32.58
CA GLU A 192 11.57 -21.93 32.87
C GLU A 192 10.63 -22.14 31.68
N LEU A 193 11.11 -21.90 30.46
CA LEU A 193 10.34 -22.14 29.23
C LEU A 193 10.03 -23.63 29.06
N LEU A 194 11.01 -24.52 29.24
CA LEU A 194 10.82 -25.96 29.11
C LEU A 194 9.85 -26.52 30.16
N GLN A 195 9.86 -25.98 31.38
CA GLN A 195 8.92 -26.37 32.44
C GLN A 195 7.45 -26.08 32.11
N GLN A 196 7.17 -25.20 31.14
CA GLN A 196 5.80 -24.87 30.72
C GLN A 196 5.21 -25.88 29.72
N PHE A 197 6.03 -26.76 29.14
CA PHE A 197 5.63 -27.72 28.11
C PHE A 197 5.87 -29.15 28.58
N THR A 198 5.06 -30.10 28.13
CA THR A 198 5.22 -31.52 28.46
C THR A 198 5.03 -32.40 27.23
N GLY A 199 5.84 -33.45 27.08
CA GLY A 199 5.68 -34.44 26.01
C GLY A 199 6.16 -33.92 24.65
N ASP A 200 5.34 -34.07 23.60
CA ASP A 200 5.75 -33.72 22.22
C ASP A 200 6.02 -32.23 21.99
N GLU A 201 5.44 -31.34 22.80
CA GLU A 201 5.71 -29.90 22.73
C GLU A 201 7.08 -29.55 23.32
N GLU A 202 7.53 -30.28 24.34
CA GLU A 202 8.85 -30.12 24.96
C GLU A 202 9.97 -30.44 23.96
N ASN A 203 9.80 -31.48 23.14
CA ASN A 203 10.75 -31.85 22.08
C ASN A 203 10.87 -30.77 20.99
N LYS A 204 9.75 -30.15 20.59
CA LYS A 204 9.75 -29.05 19.60
C LYS A 204 10.45 -27.81 20.15
N VAL A 205 10.25 -27.52 21.44
CA VAL A 205 10.91 -26.41 22.12
C VAL A 205 12.42 -26.67 22.25
N HIS A 206 12.83 -27.90 22.57
CA HIS A 206 14.24 -28.28 22.55
C HIS A 206 14.89 -28.14 21.16
N GLU A 207 14.20 -28.53 20.10
CA GLU A 207 14.68 -28.36 18.72
C GLU A 207 14.83 -26.88 18.34
N PHE A 208 13.85 -26.05 18.71
CA PHE A 208 13.91 -24.59 18.55
C PHE A 208 15.08 -23.94 19.33
N LEU A 209 15.26 -24.30 20.59
CA LEU A 209 16.38 -23.79 21.41
C LEU A 209 17.74 -24.20 20.86
N ARG A 210 17.82 -25.38 20.22
CA ARG A 210 19.03 -25.84 19.53
C ARG A 210 19.29 -25.04 18.25
N SER A 211 18.24 -24.68 17.49
CA SER A 211 18.38 -23.84 16.29
C SER A 211 18.70 -22.37 16.62
N LEU A 212 18.44 -21.92 17.85
CA LEU A 212 18.91 -20.63 18.35
C LEU A 212 20.42 -20.58 18.62
N LYS A 213 21.11 -21.73 18.80
CA LYS A 213 22.57 -21.78 18.95
C LYS A 213 23.22 -21.42 17.62
N ILE A 214 23.48 -20.12 17.47
CA ILE A 214 24.19 -19.53 16.34
C ILE A 214 25.67 -19.90 16.51
N ASP A 215 26.28 -20.57 15.53
CA ASP A 215 27.73 -20.58 15.37
C ASP A 215 28.19 -19.12 15.23
N GLU A 216 29.22 -18.66 15.95
CA GLU A 216 29.72 -17.28 15.86
C GLU A 216 30.00 -16.84 14.41
N GLN A 217 30.36 -17.77 13.52
CA GLN A 217 30.54 -17.52 12.07
C GLN A 217 29.23 -17.25 11.31
N SER A 218 28.08 -17.73 11.80
CA SER A 218 26.76 -17.54 11.18
C SER A 218 26.11 -16.21 11.56
N SER A 219 26.51 -15.63 12.70
CA SER A 219 26.07 -14.30 13.17
C SER A 219 26.54 -13.20 12.23
N ASP A 220 27.82 -13.23 11.87
CA ASP A 220 28.40 -12.29 10.90
C ASP A 220 27.76 -12.53 9.53
N TYR A 221 27.64 -13.77 9.06
CA TYR A 221 26.97 -14.09 7.79
C TYR A 221 25.52 -13.60 7.70
N GLU A 222 24.69 -13.76 8.75
CA GLU A 222 23.31 -13.24 8.76
C GLU A 222 23.27 -11.70 8.81
N LEU A 223 24.15 -11.05 9.59
CA LEU A 223 24.25 -9.59 9.63
C LEU A 223 24.71 -9.01 8.27
N HIS A 224 25.72 -9.64 7.66
CA HIS A 224 26.24 -9.27 6.34
C HIS A 224 25.19 -9.40 5.24
N LYS A 225 24.37 -10.45 5.26
CA LYS A 225 23.29 -10.64 4.29
C LYS A 225 22.15 -9.62 4.44
N VAL A 226 21.85 -9.19 5.66
CA VAL A 226 20.84 -8.13 5.91
C VAL A 226 21.36 -6.77 5.44
N GLN A 227 22.64 -6.47 5.66
CA GLN A 227 23.27 -5.25 5.15
C GLN A 227 23.31 -5.21 3.61
N ASP A 228 23.69 -6.31 2.96
CA ASP A 228 23.70 -6.45 1.49
C ASP A 228 22.31 -6.25 0.88
N VAL A 229 21.27 -6.80 1.51
CA VAL A 229 19.88 -6.63 1.06
C VAL A 229 19.41 -5.18 1.23
N SER A 230 19.78 -4.52 2.33
CA SER A 230 19.43 -3.11 2.58
C SER A 230 20.06 -2.16 1.55
N VAL A 231 21.34 -2.37 1.21
CA VAL A 231 22.06 -1.58 0.20
C VAL A 231 21.48 -1.84 -1.20
N ASN A 232 21.24 -3.10 -1.56
CA ASN A 232 20.71 -3.44 -2.89
C ASN A 232 19.27 -2.91 -3.09
N ASN A 233 18.43 -2.96 -2.06
CA ASN A 233 17.09 -2.36 -2.09
C ASN A 233 17.15 -0.83 -2.24
N THR A 234 18.11 -0.20 -1.57
CA THR A 234 18.34 1.25 -1.69
C THR A 234 18.78 1.61 -3.12
N ILE A 235 19.64 0.81 -3.74
CA ILE A 235 20.08 0.99 -5.13
C ILE A 235 18.90 0.80 -6.11
N GLN A 236 18.13 -0.28 -5.97
CA GLN A 236 16.96 -0.53 -6.83
C GLN A 236 15.91 0.58 -6.72
N LYS A 237 15.66 1.09 -5.51
CA LYS A 237 14.76 2.23 -5.31
C LYS A 237 15.31 3.50 -5.96
N LEU A 238 16.62 3.70 -5.90
CA LEU A 238 17.31 4.84 -6.50
C LEU A 238 17.22 4.77 -8.04
N ASP A 239 17.43 3.60 -8.64
CA ASP A 239 17.29 3.39 -10.10
C ASP A 239 15.86 3.70 -10.58
N LYS A 240 14.84 3.18 -9.88
CA LYS A 240 13.43 3.48 -10.20
C LYS A 240 13.12 4.99 -10.13
N LEU A 241 13.62 5.67 -9.10
CA LEU A 241 13.41 7.12 -8.93
C LEU A 241 14.18 7.94 -9.97
N GLU A 242 15.37 7.49 -10.39
CA GLU A 242 16.14 8.14 -11.47
C GLU A 242 15.44 7.99 -12.84
N GLU A 243 14.84 6.83 -13.10
CA GLU A 243 14.01 6.61 -14.30
C GLU A 243 12.77 7.52 -14.29
N GLU A 244 12.02 7.56 -13.18
CA GLU A 244 10.86 8.45 -13.01
C GLU A 244 11.23 9.93 -13.15
N LEU A 245 12.37 10.34 -12.59
CA LEU A 245 12.88 11.70 -12.73
C LEU A 245 13.13 12.06 -14.19
N ASN A 246 13.72 11.14 -14.97
CA ASN A 246 14.01 11.35 -16.37
C ASN A 246 12.72 11.48 -17.20
N GLU A 247 11.73 10.62 -16.96
CA GLU A 247 10.41 10.71 -17.59
C GLU A 247 9.71 12.05 -17.30
N LEU A 248 9.75 12.51 -16.05
CA LEU A 248 9.17 13.80 -15.66
C LEU A 248 9.92 14.99 -16.25
N GLN A 249 11.24 14.91 -16.41
CA GLN A 249 12.03 15.93 -17.09
C GLN A 249 11.71 16.01 -18.58
N GLU A 250 11.55 14.86 -19.25
CA GLU A 250 11.06 14.83 -20.63
C GLU A 250 9.66 15.43 -20.76
N LEU A 251 8.76 15.08 -19.85
CA LEU A 251 7.40 15.62 -19.83
C LEU A 251 7.42 17.13 -19.64
N LYS A 252 8.24 17.63 -18.71
CA LYS A 252 8.42 19.06 -18.47
C LYS A 252 8.90 19.80 -19.73
N ASN A 253 9.80 19.22 -20.50
CA ASN A 253 10.30 19.80 -21.75
C ASN A 253 9.26 19.81 -22.88
N LYS A 254 8.28 18.91 -22.83
CA LYS A 254 7.17 18.81 -23.81
C LYS A 254 5.99 19.72 -23.45
N ILE A 255 5.92 20.23 -22.21
CA ILE A 255 4.85 21.12 -21.76
C ILE A 255 5.17 22.56 -22.12
N ASP A 256 4.25 23.20 -22.84
CA ASP A 256 4.31 24.64 -23.10
C ASP A 256 3.78 25.41 -21.88
N VAL A 257 4.64 26.26 -21.31
CA VAL A 257 4.40 27.02 -20.07
C VAL A 257 3.24 28.00 -20.24
N GLU A 258 3.06 28.54 -21.45
CA GLU A 258 2.01 29.54 -21.73
C GLU A 258 0.61 28.89 -21.81
N ILE A 259 0.55 27.62 -22.20
CA ILE A 259 -0.71 26.89 -22.42
C ILE A 259 -1.21 26.23 -21.13
N SER A 260 -0.31 25.76 -20.26
CA SER A 260 -0.69 25.01 -19.05
C SER A 260 0.25 25.24 -17.86
N PRO A 261 0.26 26.46 -17.29
CA PRO A 261 1.18 26.84 -16.21
C PRO A 261 1.00 26.02 -14.93
N ASN A 262 -0.23 25.61 -14.60
CA ASN A 262 -0.50 24.79 -13.41
C ASN A 262 0.09 23.38 -13.53
N VAL A 263 0.03 22.79 -14.73
CA VAL A 263 0.60 21.46 -15.00
C VAL A 263 2.12 21.54 -14.95
N TYR A 264 2.71 22.59 -15.55
CA TYR A 264 4.15 22.84 -15.50
C TYR A 264 4.68 23.01 -14.08
N ASN A 265 3.97 23.79 -13.24
CA ASN A 265 4.33 24.00 -11.84
C ASN A 265 4.25 22.71 -11.04
N ARG A 266 3.20 21.90 -11.24
CA ARG A 266 3.05 20.60 -10.57
C ARG A 266 4.16 19.62 -10.94
N VAL A 267 4.47 19.49 -12.24
CA VAL A 267 5.57 18.64 -12.71
C VAL A 267 6.90 19.12 -12.15
N THR A 268 7.12 20.44 -12.08
CA THR A 268 8.35 21.01 -11.51
C THR A 268 8.48 20.73 -10.00
N SER A 269 7.41 20.85 -9.23
CA SER A 269 7.42 20.51 -7.80
C SER A 269 7.66 19.01 -7.56
N ASN A 270 7.09 18.13 -8.38
CA ASN A 270 7.33 16.69 -8.30
C ASN A 270 8.79 16.35 -8.59
N ILE A 271 9.36 16.95 -9.63
CA ILE A 271 10.79 16.82 -9.96
C ILE A 271 11.66 17.23 -8.76
N GLN A 272 11.35 18.34 -8.09
CA GLN A 272 12.09 18.80 -6.91
C GLN A 272 12.00 17.78 -5.76
N HIS A 273 10.81 17.23 -5.50
CA HIS A 273 10.62 16.23 -4.46
C HIS A 273 11.45 14.97 -4.72
N ILE A 274 11.39 14.44 -5.94
CA ILE A 274 12.14 13.25 -6.34
C ILE A 274 13.65 13.51 -6.29
N GLN A 275 14.12 14.69 -6.69
CA GLN A 275 15.54 15.07 -6.57
C GLN A 275 16.02 15.09 -5.11
N ILE A 276 15.19 15.59 -4.19
CA ILE A 276 15.49 15.56 -2.75
C ILE A 276 15.56 14.12 -2.26
N GLU A 277 14.58 13.28 -2.61
CA GLU A 277 14.56 11.87 -2.20
C GLU A 277 15.80 11.11 -2.72
N ILE A 278 16.16 11.28 -4.00
CA ILE A 278 17.39 10.73 -4.58
C ILE A 278 18.62 11.21 -3.82
N SER A 279 18.72 12.51 -3.49
CA SER A 279 19.85 13.03 -2.71
C SER A 279 19.95 12.34 -1.35
N THR A 280 18.83 12.17 -0.64
CA THR A 280 18.84 11.50 0.67
C THR A 280 19.24 10.03 0.58
N LEU A 281 18.83 9.32 -0.48
CA LEU A 281 19.24 7.93 -0.72
C LEU A 281 20.72 7.85 -1.10
N LYS A 282 21.23 8.79 -1.90
CA LYS A 282 22.67 8.90 -2.21
C LYS A 282 23.51 9.19 -0.98
N ASP A 283 23.02 10.03 -0.06
CA ASP A 283 23.71 10.31 1.20
C ASP A 283 23.69 9.09 2.14
N LYS A 284 22.62 8.29 2.15
CA LYS A 284 22.61 6.98 2.84
C LYS A 284 23.64 6.00 2.26
N LEU A 285 23.87 6.05 0.95
CA LEU A 285 24.91 5.27 0.26
C LEU A 285 26.31 5.90 0.34
N ARG A 286 26.49 7.06 0.98
CA ARG A 286 27.80 7.66 1.24
C ARG A 286 28.40 7.26 2.58
N ASP A 287 27.67 6.47 3.39
CA ASP A 287 28.24 5.88 4.59
C ASP A 287 29.38 4.93 4.21
N GLU A 288 30.62 5.42 4.37
CA GLU A 288 31.85 4.73 3.96
C GLU A 288 31.93 3.32 4.55
N LYS A 289 31.40 3.11 5.76
CA LYS A 289 31.51 1.80 6.41
C LYS A 289 30.62 0.76 5.74
N ALA A 290 29.35 1.10 5.52
CA ALA A 290 28.37 0.18 4.93
C ALA A 290 28.67 -0.13 3.45
N VAL A 291 29.16 0.85 2.69
CA VAL A 291 29.46 0.67 1.27
C VAL A 291 30.80 0.00 1.02
N ASN A 292 31.81 0.29 1.84
CA ASN A 292 33.10 -0.37 1.70
C ASN A 292 32.99 -1.86 2.10
N ASP A 293 32.19 -2.21 3.11
CA ASP A 293 31.86 -3.59 3.43
C ASP A 293 31.18 -4.30 2.24
N PHE A 294 30.19 -3.67 1.59
CA PHE A 294 29.52 -4.18 0.38
C PHE A 294 30.47 -4.38 -0.83
N ILE A 295 31.40 -3.45 -1.06
CA ILE A 295 32.37 -3.53 -2.18
C ILE A 295 33.37 -4.67 -1.96
N ASN A 296 33.91 -4.80 -0.75
CA ASN A 296 34.88 -5.84 -0.40
C ASN A 296 34.27 -7.26 -0.50
N LEU A 297 32.94 -7.39 -0.34
CA LEU A 297 32.19 -8.64 -0.47
C LEU A 297 31.93 -9.05 -1.93
N ASN A 298 31.54 -8.11 -2.78
CA ASN A 298 31.13 -8.41 -4.16
C ASN A 298 32.29 -8.41 -5.17
N TYR A 299 33.43 -7.83 -4.82
CA TYR A 299 34.61 -7.74 -5.69
C TYR A 299 35.85 -8.25 -4.96
N LYS A 300 36.29 -9.48 -5.29
CA LYS A 300 37.44 -10.16 -4.68
C LYS A 300 38.79 -9.43 -4.80
N ASP A 301 38.91 -8.45 -5.71
CA ASP A 301 40.14 -7.70 -5.98
C ASP A 301 40.12 -6.24 -5.49
N SER A 302 39.06 -5.79 -4.82
CA SER A 302 38.98 -4.41 -4.33
C SER A 302 39.70 -4.25 -2.98
N ALA A 303 41.03 -4.32 -3.00
CA ALA A 303 41.85 -4.05 -1.82
C ALA A 303 41.87 -2.53 -1.52
N LEU A 304 40.80 -1.96 -0.97
CA LEU A 304 40.80 -0.56 -0.51
C LEU A 304 41.04 -0.41 1.00
N ASN A 305 40.94 -1.50 1.77
CA ASN A 305 41.13 -1.46 3.23
C ASN A 305 42.59 -1.46 3.71
N SER A 306 43.60 -1.39 2.83
CA SER A 306 45.01 -1.43 3.27
C SER A 306 45.64 -0.07 3.60
N LEU A 307 44.90 1.05 3.60
CA LEU A 307 45.52 2.40 3.72
C LEU A 307 45.01 3.29 4.85
N MET A 308 44.15 2.81 5.76
CA MET A 308 43.67 3.61 6.90
C MET A 308 44.18 3.15 8.28
N ASP A 309 44.88 2.01 8.37
CA ASP A 309 45.50 1.52 9.63
C ASP A 309 47.04 1.51 9.54
N SER A 310 47.66 2.64 9.16
CA SER A 310 49.08 2.91 9.38
C SER A 310 49.33 4.30 9.95
#